data_AF-A0A7W7ZY63-F1
#
_entry.id   AF-A0A7W7ZY63-F1
#
_cell.length_a   1.000
_cell.length_b   1.000
_cell.length_c   1.000
_cell.angle_alpha   90.00
_cell.angle_beta   90.00
_cell.angle_gamma   90.00
#
_symmetry.space_group_name_H-M   'P 1'
#
loop_
_entity.id
_entity.type
_entity.pdbx_description
1 polymer ?
#
loop_
_entity_poly.entity_id
_entity_poly.type
_entity_poly.pdbx_seq_one_letter_code
_entity_poly.pdbx_strand_id
1 'polypeptide(L)'
;MTSTTEQTRVPLSTDDRARVKRLTEEVKSRLYEVSLIMGRTLDRDFPADSLVKYEPKQSTQADDGQTIEVVVIALPDGTFACLQDPPGISVYPC
;
A
#
# COMPACT_ATOMS: atom_id res chain seq x y z
N MET A 1 4.95 3.62 -40.39
CA MET A 1 5.76 4.74 -39.86
C MET A 1 5.42 4.89 -38.39
N THR A 2 6.22 4.29 -37.52
CA THR A 2 6.06 4.31 -36.06
C THR A 2 6.76 5.55 -35.52
N SER A 3 5.98 6.53 -35.07
CA SER A 3 6.51 7.67 -34.30
C SER A 3 6.57 7.25 -32.84
N THR A 4 7.76 6.92 -32.36
CA THR A 4 8.03 6.66 -30.95
C THR A 4 8.24 8.02 -30.28
N THR A 5 7.22 8.53 -29.60
CA THR A 5 7.37 9.70 -28.71
C THR A 5 8.24 9.25 -27.53
N GLU A 6 9.54 9.53 -27.61
CA GLU A 6 10.43 9.37 -26.46
C GLU A 6 9.88 10.26 -25.32
N GLN A 7 9.36 9.63 -24.27
CA GLN A 7 8.94 10.35 -23.07
C GLN A 7 10.15 11.07 -22.48
N THR A 8 10.27 12.36 -22.76
CA THR A 8 11.31 13.20 -22.19
C THR A 8 11.09 13.25 -20.69
N ARG A 9 11.99 12.63 -19.91
CA ARG A 9 11.94 12.66 -18.45
C ARG A 9 12.22 14.09 -17.99
N VAL A 10 11.19 14.78 -17.48
CA VAL A 10 11.34 16.12 -16.90
C VAL A 10 11.68 15.99 -15.42
N PRO A 11 12.79 16.59 -14.94
CA PRO A 11 13.13 16.55 -13.52
C PRO A 11 12.11 17.37 -12.71
N LEU A 12 11.76 16.89 -11.51
CA LEU A 12 10.90 17.64 -10.58
C LEU A 12 11.54 18.97 -10.19
N SER A 13 10.73 20.00 -9.99
CA SER A 13 11.18 21.25 -9.37
C SER A 13 11.55 21.03 -7.89
N THR A 14 12.26 21.98 -7.29
CA THR A 14 12.58 21.93 -5.85
C THR A 14 11.31 21.96 -4.99
N ASP A 15 10.32 22.76 -5.39
CA ASP A 15 9.04 22.88 -4.68
C ASP A 15 8.23 21.59 -4.79
N ASP A 16 8.21 20.96 -5.97
CA ASP A 16 7.54 19.68 -6.15
C ASP A 16 8.22 18.57 -5.35
N ARG A 17 9.56 18.54 -5.28
CA ARG A 17 10.29 17.61 -4.41
C ARG A 17 9.89 17.77 -2.95
N ALA A 18 9.82 19.01 -2.46
CA ALA A 18 9.41 19.29 -1.08
C ALA A 18 7.95 18.87 -0.84
N ARG A 19 7.06 19.11 -1.82
CA ARG A 19 5.66 18.70 -1.75
C ARG A 19 5.50 17.18 -1.74
N VAL A 20 6.19 16.48 -2.65
CA VAL A 20 6.21 15.01 -2.70
C VAL A 20 6.67 14.45 -1.36
N LYS A 21 7.76 14.98 -0.78
CA LYS A 21 8.23 14.54 0.53
C LYS A 21 7.17 14.68 1.62
N ARG A 22 6.47 15.81 1.70
CA ARG A 22 5.38 16.01 2.68
C ARG A 22 4.23 15.02 2.46
N LEU A 23 3.81 14.84 1.20
CA LEU A 23 2.74 13.90 0.84
C LEU A 23 3.15 12.46 1.17
N THR A 24 4.41 12.09 0.95
CA THR A 24 4.92 10.76 1.31
C THR A 24 4.83 10.50 2.81
N GLU A 25 5.21 11.47 3.65
CA GLU A 25 5.11 11.32 5.11
C GLU A 25 3.64 11.25 5.58
N GLU A 26 2.75 12.02 4.94
CA GLU A 26 1.31 11.93 5.21
C GLU A 26 0.75 10.55 4.86
N VAL A 27 1.06 10.02 3.67
CA VAL A 27 0.64 8.67 3.24
C VAL A 27 1.17 7.61 4.19
N LYS A 28 2.46 7.67 4.57
CA LYS A 28 3.04 6.74 5.55
C LYS A 28 2.29 6.77 6.89
N SER A 29 2.00 7.96 7.41
CA SER A 29 1.26 8.12 8.66
C SER A 29 -0.13 7.51 8.58
N ARG A 30 -0.83 7.68 7.45
CA ARG A 30 -2.16 7.09 7.23
C ARG A 30 -2.11 5.57 7.11
N LEU A 31 -1.13 5.03 6.40
CA LEU A 31 -0.96 3.58 6.30
C LEU A 31 -0.61 2.94 7.64
N TYR A 32 0.19 3.63 8.46
CA TYR A 32 0.47 3.19 9.83
C TYR A 32 -0.79 3.22 10.73
N GLU A 33 -1.63 4.24 10.60
CA GLU A 33 -2.91 4.29 11.33
C GLU A 33 -3.82 3.11 10.94
N VAL A 34 -3.91 2.79 9.64
CA VAL A 34 -4.67 1.63 9.15
C VAL A 34 -4.11 0.31 9.69
N SER A 35 -2.78 0.14 9.70
CA SER A 35 -2.17 -1.09 10.24
C SER A 35 -2.46 -1.27 11.72
N LEU A 36 -2.45 -0.20 12.52
CA LEU A 36 -2.82 -0.25 13.95
C LEU A 36 -4.28 -0.63 14.15
N ILE A 37 -5.20 -0.06 13.37
CA ILE A 37 -6.64 -0.39 13.44
C ILE A 37 -6.85 -1.87 13.13
N MET A 38 -6.23 -2.36 12.06
CA MET A 38 -6.38 -3.73 11.60
C MET A 38 -5.65 -4.74 12.51
N GLY A 39 -4.52 -4.36 13.09
CA GLY A 39 -3.81 -5.16 14.09
C GLY A 39 -4.69 -5.46 15.30
N ARG A 40 -5.44 -4.48 15.78
CA ARG A 40 -6.43 -4.67 16.87
C ARG A 40 -7.51 -5.68 16.50
N THR A 41 -8.02 -5.62 15.26
CA THR A 41 -9.04 -6.56 14.77
C THR A 41 -8.52 -8.01 14.68
N LEU A 42 -7.23 -8.18 14.43
CA LEU A 42 -6.59 -9.49 14.27
C LEU A 42 -5.81 -9.98 15.50
N ASP A 43 -5.87 -9.25 16.62
CA ASP A 43 -5.07 -9.51 17.83
C ASP A 43 -3.56 -9.63 17.52
N ARG A 44 -3.05 -8.70 16.71
CA ARG A 44 -1.63 -8.62 16.32
C ARG A 44 -1.06 -7.24 16.58
N ASP A 45 0.14 -7.23 17.16
CA ASP A 45 0.97 -6.03 17.26
C ASP A 45 1.86 -5.87 16.02
N PHE A 46 1.83 -4.68 15.42
CA PHE A 46 2.71 -4.31 14.32
C PHE A 46 3.81 -3.37 14.81
N PRO A 47 5.09 -3.77 14.72
CA PRO A 47 6.22 -2.92 15.07
C PRO A 47 6.24 -1.60 14.29
N ALA A 48 6.73 -0.52 14.91
CA ALA A 48 6.81 0.80 14.27
C ALA A 48 7.78 0.85 13.06
N ASP A 49 8.69 -0.10 12.96
CA ASP A 49 9.63 -0.28 11.84
C ASP A 49 9.09 -1.18 10.73
N SER A 50 7.85 -1.66 10.83
CA SER A 50 7.23 -2.45 9.77
C SER A 50 7.04 -1.60 8.51
N LEU A 51 7.36 -2.17 7.35
CA LEU A 51 7.10 -1.51 6.08
C LEU A 51 5.63 -1.73 5.71
N VAL A 52 4.88 -0.64 5.62
CA VAL A 52 3.47 -0.67 5.22
C VAL A 52 3.32 -0.18 3.78
N LYS A 53 2.68 -0.98 2.95
CA LYS A 53 2.40 -0.70 1.54
C LYS A 53 0.90 -0.80 1.29
N TYR A 54 0.38 0.15 0.53
CA TYR A 54 -0.94 0.06 -0.07
C TYR A 54 -0.85 -0.53 -1.48
N GLU A 55 -1.64 -1.56 -1.76
CA GLU A 55 -1.70 -2.22 -3.04
C GLU A 55 -3.16 -2.49 -3.42
N PRO A 56 -3.77 -1.69 -4.31
CA PRO A 56 -5.10 -2.02 -4.80
C PRO A 56 -5.01 -3.27 -5.67
N LYS A 57 -5.77 -4.32 -5.33
CA LYS A 57 -5.87 -5.55 -6.13
C LYS A 57 -7.31 -5.75 -6.58
N GLN A 58 -7.51 -6.22 -7.80
CA GLN A 58 -8.83 -6.71 -8.19
C GLN A 58 -9.07 -8.08 -7.54
N SER A 59 -10.22 -8.25 -6.89
CA SER A 59 -10.60 -9.56 -6.39
C SER A 59 -10.84 -10.50 -7.57
N THR A 60 -10.21 -11.67 -7.55
CA THR A 60 -10.55 -12.76 -8.46
C THR A 60 -11.67 -13.64 -7.91
N GLN A 61 -12.07 -13.44 -6.65
CA GLN A 61 -13.13 -14.23 -5.97
C GLN A 61 -14.48 -13.52 -5.93
N ALA A 62 -14.51 -12.20 -6.10
CA ALA A 62 -15.73 -11.43 -6.18
C ALA A 62 -16.16 -11.42 -7.66
N ASP A 63 -17.20 -12.17 -8.00
CA ASP A 63 -17.80 -12.34 -9.35
C ASP A 63 -18.30 -11.02 -9.98
N ASP A 64 -18.14 -9.92 -9.24
CA ASP A 64 -18.55 -8.55 -9.49
C ASP A 64 -17.38 -7.59 -9.80
N GLY A 65 -16.14 -8.08 -9.90
CA GLY A 65 -14.98 -7.25 -10.30
C GLY A 65 -14.61 -6.18 -9.27
N GLN A 66 -14.95 -6.42 -8.00
CA GLN A 66 -14.73 -5.48 -6.91
C GLN A 66 -13.22 -5.27 -6.66
N THR A 67 -12.80 -4.01 -6.59
CA THR A 67 -11.43 -3.66 -6.21
C THR A 67 -11.31 -3.84 -4.70
N ILE A 68 -10.43 -4.74 -4.27
CA ILE A 68 -10.08 -4.91 -2.86
C ILE A 68 -8.83 -4.08 -2.58
N GLU A 69 -8.91 -3.26 -1.55
CA GLU A 69 -7.77 -2.50 -1.07
C GLU A 69 -6.92 -3.41 -0.18
N VAL A 70 -5.65 -3.63 -0.55
CA VAL A 70 -4.72 -4.48 0.23
C VAL A 70 -3.70 -3.61 0.96
N VAL A 71 -3.65 -3.73 2.28
CA VAL A 71 -2.53 -3.19 3.07
C VAL A 71 -1.58 -4.33 3.39
N VAL A 72 -0.37 -4.24 2.84
CA VAL A 72 0.72 -5.21 3.06
C VAL A 72 1.64 -4.66 4.13
N ILE A 73 1.89 -5.44 5.17
CA ILE A 73 2.78 -5.12 6.27
C ILE A 73 3.93 -6.13 6.24
N ALA A 74 5.13 -5.67 5.86
CA ALA A 74 6.34 -6.46 5.98
C ALA A 74 6.89 -6.33 7.40
N LEU A 75 7.02 -7.47 8.07
CA LEU A 75 7.53 -7.57 9.42
C LEU A 75 9.07 -7.69 9.40
N PRO A 76 9.77 -7.25 10.47
CA PRO A 76 11.23 -7.33 10.54
C PRO A 76 11.80 -8.75 10.43
N ASP A 77 11.00 -9.78 10.71
CA ASP A 77 11.36 -11.19 10.60
C ASP A 77 11.30 -11.75 9.15
N GLY A 78 10.94 -10.89 8.19
CA GLY A 78 10.82 -11.26 6.77
C GLY A 78 9.47 -11.88 6.41
N THR A 79 8.52 -11.94 7.34
CA THR A 79 7.13 -12.34 7.06
C THR A 79 6.28 -11.15 6.61
N PHE A 80 5.13 -11.44 6.01
CA PHE A 80 4.19 -10.43 5.53
C PHE A 80 2.79 -10.71 6.06
N ALA A 81 2.07 -9.66 6.46
CA ALA A 81 0.64 -9.71 6.73
C ALA A 81 -0.10 -8.85 5.71
N CYS A 82 -1.23 -9.35 5.21
CA CYS A 82 -2.07 -8.64 4.25
C CYS A 82 -3.47 -8.49 4.79
N LEU A 83 -3.99 -7.28 4.68
CA LEU A 83 -5.28 -6.86 5.18
C LEU A 83 -6.12 -6.43 3.98
N GLN A 84 -7.36 -6.89 3.90
CA GLN A 84 -8.29 -6.57 2.81
C GLN A 84 -9.45 -5.72 3.34
N ASP A 85 -9.95 -4.81 2.52
CA ASP A 85 -11.25 -4.13 2.73
C ASP A 85 -12.27 -4.64 1.70
N PRO A 86 -13.47 -5.14 2.11
CA PRO A 86 -13.97 -5.30 3.47
C PRO A 86 -13.14 -6.27 4.33
N PRO A 87 -13.08 -6.08 5.66
CA PRO A 87 -12.24 -6.87 6.56
C PRO A 87 -12.58 -8.35 6.49
N GLY A 88 -11.70 -9.11 5.83
CA GLY A 88 -11.72 -10.56 5.71
C GLY A 88 -10.31 -11.11 5.84
N ILE A 89 -10.19 -12.33 6.39
CA ILE A 89 -8.89 -13.01 6.47
C ILE A 89 -8.54 -13.47 5.05
N SER A 90 -7.58 -12.79 4.42
CA SER A 90 -7.00 -13.24 3.15
C SER A 90 -6.22 -14.53 3.38
N VAL A 91 -6.68 -15.63 2.80
CA VAL A 91 -5.98 -16.92 2.81
C VAL A 91 -5.21 -17.00 1.48
N TYR A 92 -3.88 -17.12 1.55
CA TYR A 92 -2.92 -17.32 0.43
C TYR A 92 -2.41 -16.07 -0.31
N PRO A 93 -1.18 -16.15 -0.88
CA PRO A 93 -0.17 -15.13 -0.69
C PRO A 93 -0.50 -13.90 -1.51
N CYS A 94 -0.45 -12.76 -0.83
CA CYS A 94 0.12 -11.58 -1.44
C CYS A 94 1.58 -11.90 -1.85
#